data_AF-A0A661VG00-F1
#
_entry.id   AF-A0A661VG00-F1
#
_cell.length_a   1.000
_cell.length_b   1.000
_cell.length_c   1.000
_cell.angle_alpha   90.00
_cell.angle_beta   90.00
_cell.angle_gamma   90.00
#
_symmetry.space_group_name_H-M   'P 1'
#
loop_
_entity.id
_entity.type
_entity.pdbx_description
1 polymer ?
#
loop_
_entity_poly.entity_id
_entity_poly.type
_entity_poly.pdbx_seq_one_letter_code
_entity_poly.pdbx_strand_id
1 'polypeptide(L)'
;MDSRLLLETVAQVGREHPLRPALDTVEIFEHYFDKDTGLLTDLDRRDGACTRRELLLRYLLLNAVLDQGPDSEGVRLFLTRVTNELYRQEVRFLHRPEIFFRELGIAVDQITSVHDAVKELRAADWARVNLSEAAKYSLFLDGAQQVLSYAIFRWGTPLAVPLLLTHDESDEDRKPEVLFRYIREWDTAEIMSQQLKNHPRYGLGKAVGYKATHLYAKWIVHTFPLIERDDPGWGPFGSEIPFDSNAGRVLFRTGFFLQWATLDEYKSKKWDVIRPGKGKGGTNYIRVTNIRGKRSTAAEADPQMLEIYCDLCINYLKVYQRTPRSIQIQRIPLVLLLDGGHYTPGELDDGLMYIGTHFCFNHIKPLCTECPVHHLCQGYRENRTLITNYRT
;
A
#
# COMPACT_ATOMS: atom_id res chain seq x y z
N MET A 1 24.22 9.40 11.34
CA MET A 1 22.79 9.19 11.67
C MET A 1 22.59 7.72 11.97
N ASP A 2 21.97 7.39 13.11
CA ASP A 2 21.61 6.01 13.44
C ASP A 2 20.35 5.61 12.65
N SER A 3 20.49 4.66 11.72
CA SER A 3 19.38 4.18 10.88
C SER A 3 18.31 3.45 11.68
N ARG A 4 18.68 2.73 12.74
CA ARG A 4 17.71 1.97 13.55
C ARG A 4 16.85 2.93 14.33
N LEU A 5 17.48 3.85 15.07
CA LEU A 5 16.78 4.87 15.84
C LEU A 5 15.80 5.67 14.95
N LEU A 6 16.20 6.01 13.72
CA LEU A 6 15.31 6.66 12.77
C LEU A 6 14.07 5.81 12.46
N LEU A 7 14.25 4.53 12.08
CA LEU A 7 13.12 3.68 11.73
C LEU A 7 12.20 3.40 12.92
N GLU A 8 12.76 3.19 14.12
CA GLU A 8 11.97 3.02 15.35
C GLU A 8 11.17 4.27 15.68
N THR A 9 11.77 5.46 15.52
CA THR A 9 11.05 6.74 15.74
C THR A 9 9.92 6.91 14.72
N VAL A 10 10.15 6.55 13.45
CA VAL A 10 9.08 6.56 12.43
C VAL A 10 8.00 5.54 12.76
N ALA A 11 8.37 4.32 13.16
CA ALA A 11 7.40 3.28 13.49
C ALA A 11 6.56 3.64 14.73
N GLN A 12 7.14 4.29 15.74
CA GLN A 12 6.39 4.83 16.87
C GLN A 12 5.33 5.84 16.42
N VAL A 13 5.68 6.76 15.50
CA VAL A 13 4.70 7.68 14.90
C VAL A 13 3.57 6.92 14.21
N GLY A 14 3.87 5.82 13.52
CA GLY A 14 2.84 4.99 12.88
C GLY A 14 1.96 4.23 13.86
N ARG A 15 2.51 3.73 14.97
CA ARG A 15 1.74 3.13 16.07
C ARG A 15 0.75 4.14 16.67
N GLU A 16 1.16 5.39 16.82
CA GLU A 16 0.30 6.49 17.33
C GLU A 16 -0.72 6.99 16.29
N HIS A 17 -0.40 6.83 15.01
CA HIS A 17 -1.22 7.32 13.89
C HIS A 17 -1.47 6.21 12.84
N PRO A 18 -2.17 5.12 13.20
CA PRO A 18 -2.40 4.01 12.29
C PRO A 18 -3.24 4.44 11.08
N LEU A 19 -2.78 4.11 9.87
CA LEU A 19 -3.45 4.49 8.63
C LEU A 19 -4.23 3.30 8.07
N ARG A 20 -5.54 3.26 8.37
CA ARG A 20 -6.45 2.21 7.92
C ARG A 20 -7.63 2.72 7.08
N PRO A 21 -8.16 1.92 6.15
CA PRO A 21 -9.48 2.15 5.58
C PRO A 21 -10.55 2.20 6.68
N ALA A 22 -11.48 3.16 6.60
CA ALA A 22 -12.61 3.28 7.52
C ALA A 22 -13.72 2.29 7.11
N LEU A 23 -13.51 1.00 7.40
CA LEU A 23 -14.42 -0.07 7.00
C LEU A 23 -15.80 0.05 7.67
N ASP A 24 -15.86 0.64 8.85
CA ASP A 24 -17.07 0.99 9.61
C ASP A 24 -17.97 2.02 8.91
N THR A 25 -17.43 2.79 7.96
CA THR A 25 -18.21 3.76 7.16
C THR A 25 -18.84 3.17 5.90
N VAL A 26 -18.53 1.90 5.59
CA VAL A 26 -19.15 1.16 4.50
C VAL A 26 -20.41 0.51 5.07
N GLU A 27 -21.59 0.91 4.59
CA GLU A 27 -22.88 0.60 5.23
C GLU A 27 -23.10 -0.90 5.42
N ILE A 28 -22.67 -1.70 4.45
CA ILE A 28 -22.81 -3.17 4.51
C ILE A 28 -21.89 -3.85 5.52
N PHE A 29 -20.93 -3.14 6.10
CA PHE A 29 -19.99 -3.66 7.08
C PHE A 29 -20.29 -3.15 8.49
N GLU A 30 -21.24 -2.22 8.67
CA GLU A 30 -21.55 -1.63 9.98
C GLU A 30 -21.83 -2.71 11.04
N HIS A 31 -22.56 -3.76 10.68
CA HIS A 31 -22.90 -4.88 11.55
C HIS A 31 -21.80 -5.95 11.70
N TYR A 32 -20.61 -5.73 11.15
CA TYR A 32 -19.45 -6.61 11.33
C TYR A 32 -18.62 -6.18 12.54
N PHE A 33 -18.80 -4.96 13.00
CA PHE A 33 -18.10 -4.41 14.15
C PHE A 33 -18.93 -4.60 15.41
N ASP A 34 -18.27 -5.07 16.46
CA ASP A 34 -18.80 -5.02 17.81
C ASP A 34 -18.95 -3.56 18.25
N LYS A 35 -20.12 -3.20 18.76
CA LYS A 35 -20.46 -1.80 19.06
C LYS A 35 -19.69 -1.23 20.25
N ASP A 36 -19.25 -2.10 21.15
CA ASP A 36 -18.58 -1.69 22.39
C ASP A 36 -17.07 -1.56 22.19
N THR A 37 -16.48 -2.49 21.44
CA THR A 37 -15.03 -2.58 21.22
C THR A 37 -14.56 -2.02 19.88
N GLY A 38 -15.46 -1.88 18.90
CA GLY A 38 -15.12 -1.51 17.52
C GLY A 38 -14.29 -2.57 16.79
N LEU A 39 -14.23 -3.81 17.31
CA LEU A 39 -13.51 -4.91 16.71
C LEU A 39 -14.39 -5.71 15.74
N LEU A 40 -13.77 -6.29 14.71
CA LEU A 40 -14.45 -7.19 13.79
C LEU A 40 -14.89 -8.48 14.51
N THR A 41 -16.11 -8.93 14.25
CA THR A 41 -16.70 -10.13 14.88
C THR A 41 -17.43 -11.01 13.86
N ASP A 42 -17.54 -12.31 14.21
CA ASP A 42 -18.19 -13.34 13.40
C ASP A 42 -17.72 -13.38 11.93
N LEU A 43 -16.42 -13.27 11.69
CA LEU A 43 -15.85 -13.17 10.33
C LEU A 43 -16.27 -14.31 9.40
N ASP A 44 -16.48 -15.52 9.93
CA ASP A 44 -16.87 -16.70 9.15
C ASP A 44 -18.39 -16.86 9.00
N ARG A 45 -19.17 -15.97 9.60
CA ARG A 45 -20.63 -15.96 9.42
C ARG A 45 -20.97 -15.59 7.98
N ARG A 46 -21.99 -16.26 7.44
CA ARG A 46 -22.55 -15.93 6.13
C ARG A 46 -23.25 -14.58 6.13
N ASP A 47 -22.98 -13.80 5.09
CA ASP A 47 -23.73 -12.64 4.68
C ASP A 47 -24.06 -12.80 3.18
N GLY A 48 -25.33 -13.14 2.91
CA GLY A 48 -25.77 -13.57 1.59
C GLY A 48 -24.98 -14.77 1.06
N ALA A 49 -24.36 -14.59 -0.12
CA ALA A 49 -23.61 -15.65 -0.82
C ALA A 49 -22.15 -15.80 -0.36
N CYS A 50 -21.66 -14.95 0.55
CA CYS A 50 -20.26 -14.91 0.99
C CYS A 50 -20.17 -14.99 2.52
N THR A 51 -18.98 -15.18 3.07
CA THR A 51 -18.72 -14.85 4.48
C THR A 51 -18.39 -13.38 4.65
N ARG A 52 -18.51 -12.85 5.88
CA ARG A 52 -18.09 -11.47 6.19
C ARG A 52 -16.60 -11.25 5.88
N ARG A 53 -15.75 -12.23 6.22
CA ARG A 53 -14.31 -12.25 5.91
C ARG A 53 -14.06 -12.08 4.41
N GLU A 54 -14.74 -12.87 3.58
CA GLU A 54 -14.63 -12.79 2.12
C GLU A 54 -14.97 -11.40 1.58
N LEU A 55 -16.06 -10.80 2.08
CA LEU A 55 -16.50 -9.47 1.63
C LEU A 55 -15.50 -8.36 2.01
N LEU A 56 -14.92 -8.44 3.21
CA LEU A 56 -13.86 -7.52 3.65
C LEU A 56 -12.60 -7.66 2.78
N LEU A 57 -12.19 -8.89 2.46
CA LEU A 57 -11.05 -9.16 1.57
C LEU A 57 -11.28 -8.60 0.17
N ARG A 58 -12.47 -8.81 -0.41
CA ARG A 58 -12.84 -8.26 -1.73
C ARG A 58 -12.80 -6.73 -1.74
N TYR A 59 -13.34 -6.10 -0.70
CA TYR A 59 -13.32 -4.63 -0.58
C TYR A 59 -11.91 -4.08 -0.42
N LEU A 60 -11.10 -4.68 0.46
CA LEU A 60 -9.71 -4.26 0.68
C LEU A 60 -8.85 -4.47 -0.57
N LEU A 61 -9.10 -5.51 -1.37
CA LEU A 61 -8.39 -5.73 -2.63
C LEU A 61 -8.71 -4.63 -3.65
N LEU A 62 -9.99 -4.30 -3.81
CA LEU A 62 -10.42 -3.18 -4.63
C LEU A 62 -9.81 -1.88 -4.13
N ASN A 63 -9.88 -1.61 -2.83
CA ASN A 63 -9.28 -0.42 -2.21
C ASN A 63 -7.79 -0.31 -2.51
N ALA A 64 -7.03 -1.40 -2.38
CA ALA A 64 -5.60 -1.39 -2.66
C ALA A 64 -5.30 -1.08 -4.14
N VAL A 65 -6.14 -1.57 -5.07
CA VAL A 65 -6.05 -1.25 -6.50
C VAL A 65 -6.34 0.23 -6.76
N LEU A 66 -7.29 0.84 -6.06
CA LEU A 66 -7.61 2.26 -6.25
C LEU A 66 -6.60 3.19 -5.56
N ASP A 67 -6.07 2.80 -4.39
CA ASP A 67 -5.11 3.55 -3.56
C ASP A 67 -3.68 3.49 -4.13
N GLN A 68 -3.53 3.93 -5.38
CA GLN A 68 -2.24 4.11 -6.07
C GLN A 68 -1.94 5.57 -6.40
N GLY A 69 -2.87 6.48 -6.11
CA GLY A 69 -2.75 7.92 -6.35
C GLY A 69 -2.14 8.68 -5.17
N PRO A 70 -1.93 10.00 -5.32
CA PRO A 70 -1.30 10.83 -4.28
C PRO A 70 -2.23 11.24 -3.12
N ASP A 71 -3.55 11.03 -3.23
CA ASP A 71 -4.53 11.38 -2.19
C ASP A 71 -5.31 10.13 -1.74
N SER A 72 -4.70 9.34 -0.86
CA SER A 72 -5.32 8.11 -0.32
C SER A 72 -6.62 8.37 0.42
N GLU A 73 -6.75 9.50 1.11
CA GLU A 73 -7.96 9.85 1.84
C GLU A 73 -9.14 10.12 0.88
N GLY A 74 -8.89 10.88 -0.20
CA GLY A 74 -9.90 11.11 -1.23
C GLY A 74 -10.32 9.82 -1.94
N VAL A 75 -9.37 8.94 -2.25
CA VAL A 75 -9.65 7.64 -2.88
C VAL A 75 -10.49 6.74 -1.96
N ARG A 76 -10.21 6.71 -0.66
CA ARG A 76 -10.99 5.93 0.31
C ARG A 76 -12.41 6.46 0.44
N LEU A 77 -12.58 7.78 0.55
CA LEU A 77 -13.89 8.41 0.58
C LEU A 77 -14.70 8.10 -0.70
N PHE A 78 -14.02 8.16 -1.85
CA PHE A 78 -14.60 7.83 -3.15
C PHE A 78 -15.09 6.37 -3.21
N LEU A 79 -14.25 5.41 -2.84
CA LEU A 79 -14.62 3.99 -2.82
C LEU A 79 -15.79 3.72 -1.85
N THR A 80 -15.74 4.26 -0.63
CA THR A 80 -16.84 4.10 0.35
C THR A 80 -18.15 4.61 -0.22
N ARG A 81 -18.18 5.84 -0.75
CA ARG A 81 -19.40 6.45 -1.29
C ARG A 81 -19.94 5.69 -2.50
N VAL A 82 -19.10 5.35 -3.48
CA VAL A 82 -19.55 4.55 -4.64
C VAL A 82 -20.08 3.20 -4.16
N THR A 83 -19.42 2.56 -3.18
CA THR A 83 -19.90 1.28 -2.64
C THR A 83 -21.29 1.43 -2.03
N ASN A 84 -21.50 2.41 -1.16
CA ASN A 84 -22.79 2.64 -0.51
C ASN A 84 -23.88 2.96 -1.56
N GLU A 85 -23.62 3.85 -2.53
CA GLU A 85 -24.60 4.18 -3.58
C GLU A 85 -24.99 2.98 -4.45
N LEU A 86 -24.02 2.12 -4.80
CA LEU A 86 -24.30 0.91 -5.57
C LEU A 86 -25.13 -0.09 -4.75
N TYR A 87 -24.84 -0.27 -3.47
CA TYR A 87 -25.61 -1.17 -2.62
C TYR A 87 -27.04 -0.69 -2.36
N ARG A 88 -27.26 0.61 -2.20
CA ARG A 88 -28.61 1.19 -2.10
C ARG A 88 -29.44 1.01 -3.38
N GLN A 89 -28.77 0.82 -4.51
CA GLN A 89 -29.38 0.48 -5.81
C GLN A 89 -29.40 -1.04 -6.08
N GLU A 90 -29.16 -1.86 -5.05
CA GLU A 90 -29.13 -3.33 -5.14
C GLU A 90 -28.04 -3.90 -6.08
N VAL A 91 -27.05 -3.08 -6.45
CA VAL A 91 -25.84 -3.51 -7.16
C VAL A 91 -24.84 -4.06 -6.13
N ARG A 92 -25.13 -5.26 -5.61
CA ARG A 92 -24.36 -5.93 -4.54
C ARG A 92 -23.05 -6.56 -5.04
N PHE A 93 -22.19 -5.76 -5.65
CA PHE A 93 -21.04 -6.24 -6.43
C PHE A 93 -19.97 -6.99 -5.63
N LEU A 94 -19.85 -6.80 -4.32
CA LEU A 94 -18.89 -7.60 -3.52
C LEU A 94 -19.43 -9.01 -3.26
N HIS A 95 -20.75 -9.16 -3.09
CA HIS A 95 -21.39 -10.47 -2.92
C HIS A 95 -21.41 -11.25 -4.24
N ARG A 96 -21.74 -10.54 -5.33
CA ARG A 96 -21.90 -11.09 -6.68
C ARG A 96 -21.20 -10.20 -7.71
N PRO A 97 -19.89 -10.41 -7.96
CA PRO A 97 -19.11 -9.56 -8.84
C PRO A 97 -19.66 -9.44 -10.26
N GLU A 98 -20.35 -10.45 -10.77
CA GLU A 98 -21.00 -10.42 -12.09
C GLU A 98 -22.05 -9.30 -12.22
N ILE A 99 -22.66 -8.88 -11.11
CA ILE A 99 -23.65 -7.80 -11.10
C ILE A 99 -23.00 -6.46 -11.48
N PHE A 100 -21.75 -6.21 -11.09
CA PHE A 100 -21.04 -5.00 -11.51
C PHE A 100 -20.95 -4.87 -13.04
N PHE A 101 -20.66 -5.99 -13.71
CA PHE A 101 -20.52 -6.02 -15.17
C PHE A 101 -21.87 -5.95 -15.88
N ARG A 102 -22.91 -6.60 -15.32
CA ARG A 102 -24.27 -6.53 -15.87
C ARG A 102 -24.86 -5.12 -15.74
N GLU A 103 -24.63 -4.48 -14.60
CA GLU A 103 -25.13 -3.13 -14.28
C GLU A 103 -24.06 -2.05 -14.52
N LEU A 104 -23.17 -2.26 -15.50
CA LEU A 104 -22.01 -1.37 -15.72
C LEU A 104 -22.41 0.09 -15.98
N GLY A 105 -23.59 0.32 -16.59
CA GLY A 105 -24.13 1.67 -16.76
C GLY A 105 -24.34 2.38 -15.42
N ILE A 106 -25.03 1.72 -14.48
CA ILE A 106 -25.25 2.24 -13.13
C ILE A 106 -23.90 2.46 -12.42
N ALA A 107 -22.98 1.49 -12.53
CA ALA A 107 -21.65 1.61 -11.93
C ALA A 107 -20.87 2.83 -12.46
N VAL A 108 -20.86 3.04 -13.77
CA VAL A 108 -20.18 4.19 -14.41
C VAL A 108 -20.81 5.52 -13.97
N ASP A 109 -22.14 5.60 -13.91
CA ASP A 109 -22.84 6.81 -13.48
C ASP A 109 -22.51 7.16 -12.03
N GLN A 110 -22.52 6.17 -11.12
CA GLN A 110 -22.15 6.39 -9.72
C GLN A 110 -20.68 6.75 -9.54
N ILE A 111 -19.76 6.06 -10.25
CA ILE A 111 -18.33 6.39 -10.24
C ILE A 111 -18.11 7.84 -10.73
N THR A 112 -18.86 8.30 -11.72
CA THR A 112 -18.77 9.68 -12.22
C THR A 112 -19.31 10.69 -11.20
N SER A 113 -20.55 10.49 -10.74
CA SER A 113 -21.21 11.43 -9.83
C SER A 113 -20.47 11.57 -8.50
N VAL A 114 -20.02 10.46 -7.91
CA VAL A 114 -19.27 10.47 -6.66
C VAL A 114 -17.86 11.05 -6.85
N HIS A 115 -17.23 10.83 -8.01
CA HIS A 115 -15.94 11.46 -8.32
C HIS A 115 -16.05 12.98 -8.25
N ASP A 116 -17.08 13.55 -8.89
CA ASP A 116 -17.28 14.99 -8.94
C ASP A 116 -17.61 15.56 -7.54
N ALA A 117 -18.47 14.87 -6.78
CA ALA A 117 -18.79 15.26 -5.41
C ALA A 117 -17.57 15.24 -4.48
N VAL A 118 -16.69 14.23 -4.58
CA VAL A 118 -15.46 14.19 -3.76
C VAL A 118 -14.46 15.25 -4.23
N LYS A 119 -14.38 15.52 -5.53
CA LYS A 119 -13.54 16.58 -6.09
C LYS A 119 -13.96 17.96 -5.58
N GLU A 120 -15.25 18.27 -5.51
CA GLU A 120 -15.75 19.52 -4.92
C GLU A 120 -15.32 19.70 -3.46
N LEU A 121 -15.32 18.60 -2.69
CA LEU A 121 -14.95 18.63 -1.27
C LEU A 121 -13.45 18.78 -1.04
N ARG A 122 -12.61 18.14 -1.87
CA ARG A 122 -11.18 17.94 -1.56
C ARG A 122 -10.21 18.74 -2.41
N ALA A 123 -10.58 19.14 -3.62
CA ALA A 123 -9.62 19.67 -4.58
C ALA A 123 -8.89 20.92 -4.09
N ALA A 124 -9.59 21.81 -3.36
CA ALA A 124 -9.01 23.04 -2.83
C ALA A 124 -7.95 22.76 -1.76
N ASP A 125 -8.25 21.89 -0.79
CA ASP A 125 -7.30 21.51 0.26
C ASP A 125 -6.11 20.74 -0.30
N TRP A 126 -6.37 19.78 -1.19
CA TRP A 126 -5.30 19.05 -1.87
C TRP A 126 -4.36 20.01 -2.61
N ALA A 127 -4.91 20.99 -3.34
CA ALA A 127 -4.12 21.97 -4.09
C ALA A 127 -3.28 22.87 -3.18
N ARG A 128 -3.87 23.33 -2.06
CA ARG A 128 -3.19 24.14 -1.05
C ARG A 128 -2.01 23.38 -0.45
N VAL A 129 -2.22 22.15 0.00
CA VAL A 129 -1.19 21.30 0.63
C VAL A 129 -0.08 20.94 -0.36
N ASN A 130 -0.41 20.69 -1.63
CA ASN A 130 0.56 20.24 -2.63
C ASN A 130 1.21 21.36 -3.45
N LEU A 131 0.90 22.64 -3.15
CA LEU A 131 1.28 23.79 -3.97
C LEU A 131 1.00 23.53 -5.46
N SER A 132 -0.27 23.22 -5.73
CA SER A 132 -0.80 22.82 -7.04
C SER A 132 -2.09 23.59 -7.36
N GLU A 133 -2.71 23.27 -8.48
CA GLU A 133 -4.00 23.82 -8.89
C GLU A 133 -5.11 22.80 -8.62
N ALA A 134 -6.25 23.25 -8.07
CA ALA A 134 -7.41 22.40 -7.79
C ALA A 134 -7.95 21.71 -9.06
N ALA A 135 -7.84 22.35 -10.22
CA ALA A 135 -8.27 21.78 -11.50
C ALA A 135 -7.55 20.47 -11.85
N LYS A 136 -6.31 20.28 -11.36
CA LYS A 136 -5.50 19.08 -11.59
C LYS A 136 -5.88 17.90 -10.68
N TYR A 137 -6.74 18.14 -9.69
CA TYR A 137 -7.22 17.07 -8.81
C TYR A 137 -8.13 16.11 -9.57
N SER A 138 -7.81 14.82 -9.47
CA SER A 138 -8.57 13.72 -10.05
C SER A 138 -8.35 12.48 -9.19
N LEU A 139 -9.43 11.72 -8.98
CA LEU A 139 -9.35 10.41 -8.34
C LEU A 139 -9.08 9.30 -9.35
N PHE A 140 -9.20 9.60 -10.65
CA PHE A 140 -8.84 8.68 -11.71
C PHE A 140 -7.32 8.63 -11.88
N LEU A 141 -6.80 7.40 -11.87
CA LEU A 141 -5.37 7.13 -12.00
C LEU A 141 -4.90 7.27 -13.45
N ASP A 142 -3.59 7.43 -13.63
CA ASP A 142 -2.90 7.50 -14.93
C ASP A 142 -3.43 8.56 -15.90
N GLY A 143 -4.04 9.62 -15.37
CA GLY A 143 -4.64 10.67 -16.18
C GLY A 143 -5.85 10.19 -17.00
N ALA A 144 -6.47 9.06 -16.63
CA ALA A 144 -7.68 8.58 -17.26
C ALA A 144 -8.74 9.68 -17.24
N GLN A 145 -9.13 10.14 -18.43
CA GLN A 145 -10.21 11.11 -18.62
C GLN A 145 -11.56 10.40 -18.85
N GLN A 146 -11.54 9.07 -18.99
CA GLN A 146 -12.68 8.26 -19.39
C GLN A 146 -13.06 7.31 -18.26
N VAL A 147 -14.26 7.52 -17.73
CA VAL A 147 -14.80 6.75 -16.60
C VAL A 147 -14.96 5.28 -16.95
N LEU A 148 -15.42 4.96 -18.17
CA LEU A 148 -15.61 3.56 -18.60
C LEU A 148 -14.32 2.74 -18.51
N SER A 149 -13.20 3.29 -19.01
CA SER A 149 -11.90 2.63 -18.93
C SER A 149 -11.44 2.46 -17.50
N TYR A 150 -11.66 3.46 -16.65
CA TYR A 150 -11.35 3.38 -15.22
C TYR A 150 -12.21 2.34 -14.51
N ALA A 151 -13.52 2.29 -14.77
CA ALA A 151 -14.44 1.31 -14.21
C ALA A 151 -14.04 -0.12 -14.63
N ILE A 152 -13.83 -0.39 -15.91
CA ILE A 152 -13.45 -1.75 -16.35
C ILE A 152 -12.07 -2.14 -15.79
N PHE A 153 -11.09 -1.26 -15.88
CA PHE A 153 -9.71 -1.61 -15.56
C PHE A 153 -9.40 -1.58 -14.07
N ARG A 154 -9.83 -0.53 -13.35
CA ARG A 154 -9.49 -0.33 -11.93
C ARG A 154 -10.51 -0.94 -10.98
N TRP A 155 -11.78 -1.05 -11.38
CA TRP A 155 -12.82 -1.71 -10.59
C TRP A 155 -13.10 -3.13 -11.07
N GLY A 156 -13.33 -3.31 -12.37
CA GLY A 156 -13.68 -4.60 -12.96
C GLY A 156 -12.57 -5.64 -12.78
N THR A 157 -11.30 -5.28 -12.96
CA THR A 157 -10.20 -6.26 -12.84
C THR A 157 -10.10 -6.90 -11.45
N PRO A 158 -10.08 -6.16 -10.32
CA PRO A 158 -10.12 -6.79 -9.00
C PRO A 158 -11.42 -7.53 -8.69
N LEU A 159 -12.55 -7.15 -9.28
CA LEU A 159 -13.82 -7.89 -9.14
C LEU A 159 -13.87 -9.17 -9.99
N ALA A 160 -13.14 -9.21 -11.11
CA ALA A 160 -13.04 -10.39 -11.95
C ALA A 160 -12.29 -11.53 -11.26
N VAL A 161 -11.37 -11.24 -10.32
CA VAL A 161 -10.64 -12.27 -9.57
C VAL A 161 -11.57 -13.17 -8.75
N PRO A 162 -12.36 -12.65 -7.79
CA PRO A 162 -13.32 -13.49 -7.07
C PRO A 162 -14.37 -14.10 -7.98
N LEU A 163 -14.78 -13.43 -9.06
CA LEU A 163 -15.70 -14.00 -10.05
C LEU A 163 -15.15 -15.29 -10.68
N LEU A 164 -13.91 -15.23 -11.17
CA LEU A 164 -13.23 -16.38 -11.78
C LEU A 164 -13.00 -17.49 -10.76
N LEU A 165 -12.55 -17.15 -9.55
CA LEU A 165 -12.36 -18.14 -8.50
C LEU A 165 -13.69 -18.83 -8.11
N THR A 166 -14.80 -18.10 -8.06
CA THR A 166 -16.14 -18.69 -7.84
C THR A 166 -16.57 -19.62 -8.98
N HIS A 167 -16.25 -19.27 -10.23
CA HIS A 167 -16.57 -20.13 -11.38
C HIS A 167 -15.70 -21.41 -11.41
N ASP A 168 -14.46 -21.31 -10.98
CA ASP A 168 -13.51 -22.43 -10.98
C ASP A 168 -13.63 -23.34 -9.74
N GLU A 169 -14.36 -22.91 -8.71
CA GLU A 169 -14.65 -23.71 -7.52
C GLU A 169 -15.87 -24.62 -7.77
N SER A 170 -15.63 -25.93 -7.76
CA SER A 170 -16.66 -26.95 -7.96
C SER A 170 -17.49 -27.24 -6.71
N ASP A 171 -16.94 -26.95 -5.53
CA ASP A 171 -17.59 -27.20 -4.24
C ASP A 171 -18.42 -25.96 -3.81
N GLU A 172 -19.74 -26.09 -3.87
CA GLU A 172 -20.68 -25.00 -3.51
C GLU A 172 -20.49 -24.51 -2.07
N ASP A 173 -20.02 -25.37 -1.15
CA ASP A 173 -19.79 -24.97 0.25
C ASP A 173 -18.57 -24.07 0.39
N ARG A 174 -17.63 -24.11 -0.58
CA ARG A 174 -16.38 -23.32 -0.58
C ARG A 174 -16.46 -22.03 -1.37
N LYS A 175 -17.36 -21.93 -2.36
CA LYS A 175 -17.61 -20.70 -3.14
C LYS A 175 -17.71 -19.41 -2.31
N PRO A 176 -18.26 -19.45 -1.08
CA PRO A 176 -18.48 -18.25 -0.26
C PRO A 176 -17.21 -17.67 0.38
N GLU A 177 -16.07 -18.34 0.22
CA GLU A 177 -14.75 -17.96 0.76
C GLU A 177 -13.63 -18.06 -0.30
N VAL A 178 -13.96 -17.97 -1.58
CA VAL A 178 -13.00 -18.29 -2.66
C VAL A 178 -11.76 -17.41 -2.65
N LEU A 179 -11.89 -16.11 -2.41
CA LEU A 179 -10.74 -15.21 -2.35
C LEU A 179 -9.93 -15.45 -1.07
N PHE A 180 -10.61 -15.66 0.06
CA PHE A 180 -9.94 -16.04 1.31
C PHE A 180 -9.07 -17.29 1.14
N ARG A 181 -9.62 -18.35 0.54
CA ARG A 181 -8.91 -19.60 0.29
C ARG A 181 -7.74 -19.41 -0.66
N TYR A 182 -7.96 -18.71 -1.78
CA TYR A 182 -6.90 -18.39 -2.75
C TYR A 182 -5.75 -17.59 -2.12
N ILE A 183 -6.05 -16.63 -1.24
CA ILE A 183 -5.02 -15.86 -0.55
C ILE A 183 -4.26 -16.74 0.43
N ARG A 184 -4.96 -17.57 1.19
CA ARG A 184 -4.38 -18.40 2.25
C ARG A 184 -3.54 -19.57 1.73
N GLU A 185 -3.70 -19.95 0.46
CA GLU A 185 -2.98 -21.08 -0.15
C GLU A 185 -1.47 -20.85 -0.27
N TRP A 186 -1.03 -19.59 -0.26
CA TRP A 186 0.38 -19.23 -0.41
C TRP A 186 1.14 -19.34 0.92
N ASP A 187 2.43 -19.67 0.81
CA ASP A 187 3.28 -19.91 1.98
C ASP A 187 3.53 -18.65 2.83
N THR A 188 3.44 -17.46 2.23
CA THR A 188 3.65 -16.16 2.88
C THR A 188 2.79 -15.07 2.26
N ALA A 189 2.58 -13.98 3.02
CA ALA A 189 1.95 -12.78 2.52
C ALA A 189 2.76 -12.13 1.37
N GLU A 190 4.09 -12.23 1.38
CA GLU A 190 4.96 -11.77 0.29
C GLU A 190 4.68 -12.53 -1.00
N ILE A 191 4.66 -13.86 -0.97
CA ILE A 191 4.38 -14.68 -2.15
C ILE A 191 2.96 -14.42 -2.63
N MET A 192 1.98 -14.37 -1.73
CA MET A 192 0.60 -14.00 -2.06
C MET A 192 0.52 -12.66 -2.80
N SER A 193 1.24 -11.63 -2.31
CA SER A 193 1.24 -10.31 -2.94
C SER A 193 1.82 -10.35 -4.37
N GLN A 194 2.83 -11.19 -4.61
CA GLN A 194 3.40 -11.40 -5.95
C GLN A 194 2.41 -12.13 -6.87
N GLN A 195 1.66 -13.10 -6.33
CA GLN A 195 0.67 -13.87 -7.09
C GLN A 195 -0.57 -13.04 -7.44
N LEU A 196 -1.07 -12.21 -6.53
CA LEU A 196 -2.12 -11.22 -6.84
C LEU A 196 -1.75 -10.32 -8.01
N LYS A 197 -0.46 -10.04 -8.20
CA LYS A 197 0.01 -9.27 -9.36
C LYS A 197 0.23 -10.12 -10.60
N ASN A 198 0.93 -11.25 -10.46
CA ASN A 198 1.58 -11.93 -11.58
C ASN A 198 0.99 -13.31 -11.92
N HIS A 199 0.04 -13.83 -11.14
CA HIS A 199 -0.52 -15.15 -11.40
C HIS A 199 -1.12 -15.19 -12.82
N PRO A 200 -0.84 -16.21 -13.65
CA PRO A 200 -1.22 -16.21 -15.07
C PRO A 200 -2.73 -16.07 -15.33
N ARG A 201 -3.55 -16.64 -14.43
CA ARG A 201 -5.03 -16.61 -14.53
C ARG A 201 -5.68 -15.52 -13.67
N TYR A 202 -5.36 -15.48 -12.38
CA TYR A 202 -5.97 -14.58 -11.40
C TYR A 202 -5.17 -13.29 -11.11
N GLY A 203 -4.03 -13.08 -11.76
CA GLY A 203 -3.19 -11.91 -11.53
C GLY A 203 -3.79 -10.63 -12.10
N LEU A 204 -3.74 -9.55 -11.32
CA LEU A 204 -4.24 -8.23 -11.69
C LEU A 204 -3.32 -7.49 -12.69
N GLY A 205 -2.11 -7.99 -12.92
CA GLY A 205 -1.21 -7.50 -13.97
C GLY A 205 -0.90 -6.01 -13.87
N LYS A 206 -1.33 -5.23 -14.87
CA LYS A 206 -1.14 -3.78 -14.92
C LYS A 206 -2.15 -3.01 -14.05
N ALA A 207 -3.26 -3.62 -13.65
CA ALA A 207 -4.25 -2.96 -12.79
C ALA A 207 -3.70 -2.70 -11.39
N VAL A 208 -2.67 -3.42 -10.96
CA VAL A 208 -2.04 -3.27 -9.63
C VAL A 208 -0.53 -3.14 -9.72
N GLY A 209 0.07 -2.25 -8.92
CA GLY A 209 1.51 -2.21 -8.67
C GLY A 209 1.91 -3.08 -7.48
N TYR A 210 3.20 -3.41 -7.35
CA TYR A 210 3.71 -4.12 -6.16
C TYR A 210 3.45 -3.35 -4.85
N LYS A 211 3.45 -2.01 -4.88
CA LYS A 211 3.05 -1.17 -3.74
C LYS A 211 1.65 -1.53 -3.25
N ALA A 212 0.70 -1.66 -4.17
CA ALA A 212 -0.70 -1.92 -3.83
C ALA A 212 -0.91 -3.35 -3.34
N THR A 213 -0.24 -4.35 -3.91
CA THR A 213 -0.32 -5.73 -3.39
C THR A 213 0.30 -5.86 -2.00
N HIS A 214 1.37 -5.11 -1.71
CA HIS A 214 1.94 -5.03 -0.36
C HIS A 214 1.06 -4.24 0.62
N LEU A 215 0.36 -3.20 0.15
CA LEU A 215 -0.63 -2.49 0.96
C LEU A 215 -1.80 -3.40 1.33
N TYR A 216 -2.26 -4.22 0.39
CA TYR A 216 -3.26 -5.25 0.64
C TYR A 216 -2.76 -6.27 1.69
N ALA A 217 -1.55 -6.80 1.53
CA ALA A 217 -0.94 -7.71 2.50
C ALA A 217 -0.86 -7.09 3.91
N LYS A 218 -0.40 -5.84 4.01
CA LYS A 218 -0.42 -5.08 5.27
C LYS A 218 -1.81 -5.03 5.88
N TRP A 219 -2.84 -4.67 5.11
CA TRP A 219 -4.18 -4.54 5.69
C TRP A 219 -4.74 -5.86 6.22
N ILE A 220 -4.57 -6.96 5.48
CA ILE A 220 -5.17 -8.24 5.87
C ILE A 220 -4.38 -8.98 6.95
N VAL A 221 -3.07 -8.70 7.10
CA VAL A 221 -2.22 -9.33 8.12
C VAL A 221 -2.10 -8.48 9.36
N HIS A 222 -1.79 -7.19 9.20
CA HIS A 222 -1.43 -6.31 10.31
C HIS A 222 -2.60 -5.46 10.78
N THR A 223 -3.36 -4.85 9.86
CA THR A 223 -4.39 -3.86 10.22
C THR A 223 -5.70 -4.50 10.71
N PHE A 224 -6.18 -5.55 10.03
CA PHE A 224 -7.46 -6.19 10.30
C PHE A 224 -7.39 -7.69 10.66
N PRO A 225 -6.19 -8.21 10.95
CA PRO A 225 -5.81 -9.64 10.92
C PRO A 225 -6.89 -10.62 10.38
N LEU A 226 -7.20 -10.53 9.09
CA LEU A 226 -8.25 -11.33 8.44
C LEU A 226 -7.81 -12.76 8.11
N ILE A 227 -6.51 -13.03 8.18
CA ILE A 227 -5.92 -14.33 7.88
C ILE A 227 -5.43 -14.99 9.17
N GLU A 228 -6.04 -16.11 9.54
CA GLU A 228 -5.67 -16.88 10.73
C GLU A 228 -4.61 -17.93 10.39
N ARG A 229 -3.35 -17.56 10.66
CA ARG A 229 -2.19 -18.45 10.52
C ARG A 229 -1.14 -18.08 11.58
N ASP A 230 -0.63 -19.09 12.26
CA ASP A 230 0.37 -18.91 13.34
C ASP A 230 1.82 -18.99 12.84
N ASP A 231 2.04 -19.08 11.53
CA ASP A 231 3.38 -19.20 10.95
C ASP A 231 4.00 -17.82 10.64
N PRO A 232 5.34 -17.65 10.75
CA PRO A 232 6.00 -16.37 10.51
C PRO A 232 5.76 -15.75 9.12
N GLY A 233 5.41 -16.59 8.13
CA GLY A 233 5.09 -16.18 6.77
C GLY A 233 3.87 -15.29 6.63
N TRP A 234 2.97 -15.38 7.60
CA TRP A 234 1.76 -14.58 7.71
C TRP A 234 1.78 -13.67 8.94
N GLY A 235 2.93 -13.56 9.60
CA GLY A 235 3.16 -12.62 10.69
C GLY A 235 3.52 -11.21 10.20
N PRO A 236 3.85 -10.27 11.12
CA PRO A 236 4.11 -8.87 10.78
C PRO A 236 5.25 -8.64 9.77
N PHE A 237 6.20 -9.57 9.67
CA PHE A 237 7.34 -9.53 8.75
C PHE A 237 7.14 -10.39 7.49
N GLY A 238 5.94 -10.95 7.30
CA GLY A 238 5.61 -11.85 6.20
C GLY A 238 5.52 -11.18 4.82
N SER A 239 5.61 -9.85 4.73
CA SER A 239 5.60 -9.08 3.46
C SER A 239 6.52 -7.86 3.51
N GLU A 240 7.01 -7.42 2.34
CA GLU A 240 7.76 -6.15 2.25
C GLU A 240 6.86 -4.93 2.52
N ILE A 241 7.48 -3.82 2.94
CA ILE A 241 6.81 -2.52 3.11
C ILE A 241 6.27 -2.04 1.75
N PRO A 242 5.04 -1.50 1.70
CA PRO A 242 4.47 -0.96 0.47
C PRO A 242 5.10 0.38 0.08
N PHE A 243 6.33 0.35 -0.44
CA PHE A 243 7.05 1.57 -0.86
C PHE A 243 6.28 2.38 -1.90
N ASP A 244 5.82 3.55 -1.47
CA ASP A 244 5.23 4.57 -2.31
C ASP A 244 6.12 5.83 -2.37
N SER A 245 5.65 6.85 -3.08
CA SER A 245 6.35 8.12 -3.18
C SER A 245 6.54 8.83 -1.84
N ASN A 246 5.61 8.71 -0.89
CA ASN A 246 5.73 9.32 0.43
C ASN A 246 6.82 8.63 1.25
N ALA A 247 6.75 7.32 1.40
CA ALA A 247 7.75 6.49 2.07
C ALA A 247 9.15 6.70 1.48
N GLY A 248 9.24 6.64 0.15
CA GLY A 248 10.51 6.85 -0.55
C GLY A 248 11.09 8.25 -0.34
N ARG A 249 10.25 9.28 -0.35
CA ARG A 249 10.66 10.67 -0.10
C ARG A 249 11.13 10.87 1.33
N VAL A 250 10.42 10.33 2.32
CA VAL A 250 10.80 10.43 3.73
C VAL A 250 12.16 9.76 3.95
N LEU A 251 12.32 8.50 3.56
CA LEU A 251 13.58 7.76 3.74
C LEU A 251 14.75 8.36 2.96
N PHE A 252 14.50 8.91 1.76
CA PHE A 252 15.56 9.58 1.02
C PHE A 252 16.00 10.88 1.70
N ARG A 253 15.05 11.72 2.12
CA ARG A 253 15.34 13.05 2.69
C ARG A 253 15.91 13.00 4.09
N THR A 254 15.54 11.99 4.88
CA THR A 254 16.18 11.74 6.18
C THR A 254 17.63 11.30 6.01
N GLY A 255 18.02 10.84 4.81
CA GLY A 255 19.36 10.33 4.51
C GLY A 255 19.49 8.82 4.67
N PHE A 256 18.40 8.12 5.02
CA PHE A 256 18.42 6.68 5.30
C PHE A 256 18.99 5.90 4.12
N PHE A 257 18.49 6.15 2.91
CA PHE A 257 18.97 5.48 1.71
C PHE A 257 20.45 5.78 1.38
N LEU A 258 20.98 6.93 1.81
CA LEU A 258 22.37 7.32 1.53
C LEU A 258 23.39 6.56 2.39
N GLN A 259 22.94 5.82 3.41
CA GLN A 259 23.79 4.90 4.17
C GLN A 259 24.06 3.59 3.44
N TRP A 260 23.16 3.22 2.52
CA TRP A 260 23.15 1.89 1.92
C TRP A 260 23.65 1.86 0.47
N ALA A 261 23.64 3.01 -0.20
CA ALA A 261 24.26 3.20 -1.51
C ALA A 261 24.54 4.68 -1.75
N THR A 262 25.48 4.94 -2.66
CA THR A 262 25.87 6.29 -3.06
C THR A 262 24.84 6.94 -3.96
N LEU A 263 24.86 8.27 -4.02
CA LEU A 263 23.99 9.03 -4.90
C LEU A 263 24.24 8.70 -6.38
N ASP A 264 25.48 8.39 -6.76
CA ASP A 264 25.84 8.03 -8.13
C ASP A 264 25.30 6.64 -8.52
N GLU A 265 25.30 5.69 -7.59
CA GLU A 265 24.63 4.41 -7.79
C GLU A 265 23.13 4.62 -8.03
N TYR A 266 22.45 5.42 -7.21
CA TYR A 266 21.04 5.73 -7.40
C TYR A 266 20.72 6.46 -8.72
N LYS A 267 21.64 7.31 -9.21
CA LYS A 267 21.52 8.02 -10.49
C LYS A 267 21.93 7.17 -11.70
N SER A 268 22.63 6.06 -11.48
CA SER A 268 23.14 5.24 -12.57
C SER A 268 22.01 4.76 -13.48
N LYS A 269 22.27 4.66 -14.79
CA LYS A 269 21.26 4.15 -15.75
C LYS A 269 20.74 2.76 -15.39
N LYS A 270 21.55 1.96 -14.67
CA LYS A 270 21.21 0.60 -14.22
C LYS A 270 20.21 0.60 -13.05
N TRP A 271 20.30 1.58 -12.16
CA TRP A 271 19.41 1.67 -11.01
C TRP A 271 18.21 2.56 -11.31
N ASP A 272 18.46 3.72 -11.92
CA ASP A 272 17.43 4.67 -12.35
C ASP A 272 16.44 5.00 -11.22
N VAL A 273 16.93 5.02 -9.98
CA VAL A 273 16.16 5.37 -8.78
C VAL A 273 16.04 6.88 -8.69
N ILE A 274 17.09 7.60 -9.08
CA ILE A 274 17.09 9.06 -9.18
C ILE A 274 17.23 9.43 -10.65
N ARG A 275 16.27 10.19 -11.15
CA ARG A 275 16.21 10.68 -12.53
C ARG A 275 16.48 12.18 -12.58
N PRO A 276 17.70 12.60 -12.95
CA PRO A 276 18.04 14.01 -12.98
C PRO A 276 17.14 14.81 -13.93
N GLY A 277 16.68 15.97 -13.48
CA GLY A 277 15.87 16.89 -14.29
C GLY A 277 14.45 16.42 -14.63
N LYS A 278 14.01 15.24 -14.15
CA LYS A 278 12.68 14.68 -14.44
C LYS A 278 11.62 14.99 -13.37
N GLY A 279 11.98 15.70 -12.31
CA GLY A 279 11.06 16.09 -11.23
C GLY A 279 10.35 17.42 -11.51
N LYS A 280 9.32 17.71 -10.71
CA LYS A 280 8.54 18.97 -10.79
C LYS A 280 9.48 20.17 -10.69
N GLY A 281 9.44 21.05 -11.69
CA GLY A 281 10.31 22.24 -11.76
C GLY A 281 11.77 21.95 -12.14
N GLY A 282 12.04 20.83 -12.83
CA GLY A 282 13.40 20.47 -13.27
C GLY A 282 14.30 19.90 -12.17
N THR A 283 13.72 19.54 -11.02
CA THR A 283 14.44 18.87 -9.93
C THR A 283 14.74 17.40 -10.28
N ASN A 284 15.45 16.70 -9.40
CA ASN A 284 15.64 15.26 -9.52
C ASN A 284 14.38 14.50 -9.10
N TYR A 285 13.93 13.54 -9.89
CA TYR A 285 12.80 12.68 -9.57
C TYR A 285 13.25 11.39 -8.88
N ILE A 286 12.66 11.05 -7.74
CA ILE A 286 12.91 9.83 -6.98
C ILE A 286 11.87 8.80 -7.41
N ARG A 287 12.28 7.83 -8.22
CA ARG A 287 11.51 6.63 -8.55
C ARG A 287 11.82 5.52 -7.56
N VAL A 288 11.37 5.65 -6.31
CA VAL A 288 11.77 4.74 -5.22
C VAL A 288 11.50 3.26 -5.54
N THR A 289 10.45 2.93 -6.28
CA THR A 289 10.12 1.56 -6.67
C THR A 289 11.25 0.84 -7.42
N ASN A 290 12.14 1.60 -8.09
CA ASN A 290 13.29 1.05 -8.80
C ASN A 290 14.41 0.53 -7.87
N ILE A 291 14.31 0.77 -6.56
CA ILE A 291 15.26 0.28 -5.55
C ILE A 291 15.14 -1.23 -5.32
N ARG A 292 14.03 -1.85 -5.74
CA ARG A 292 13.80 -3.28 -5.60
C ARG A 292 14.87 -4.08 -6.34
N GLY A 293 15.45 -5.05 -5.63
CA GLY A 293 16.53 -5.90 -6.16
C GLY A 293 17.89 -5.21 -6.28
N LYS A 294 18.04 -3.96 -5.80
CA LYS A 294 19.34 -3.29 -5.76
C LYS A 294 20.08 -3.67 -4.48
N ARG A 295 21.36 -4.04 -4.64
CA ARG A 295 22.22 -4.52 -3.55
C ARG A 295 22.82 -3.38 -2.74
N SER A 296 23.10 -3.62 -1.46
CA SER A 296 23.89 -2.71 -0.61
C SER A 296 25.21 -3.37 -0.21
N THR A 297 26.32 -2.89 -0.74
CA THR A 297 27.66 -3.33 -0.32
C THR A 297 27.96 -2.94 1.12
N ALA A 298 27.43 -1.80 1.58
CA ALA A 298 27.57 -1.34 2.96
C ALA A 298 26.89 -2.30 3.94
N ALA A 299 25.66 -2.74 3.65
CA ALA A 299 24.98 -3.73 4.49
C ALA A 299 25.64 -5.11 4.41
N GLU A 300 26.12 -5.52 3.23
CA GLU A 300 26.82 -6.80 3.04
C GLU A 300 28.11 -6.92 3.88
N ALA A 301 28.72 -5.80 4.28
CA ALA A 301 29.92 -5.77 5.09
C ALA A 301 29.67 -6.02 6.59
N ASP A 302 28.41 -6.00 7.03
CA ASP A 302 28.00 -6.26 8.42
C ASP A 302 27.50 -7.72 8.55
N PRO A 303 28.24 -8.60 9.27
CA PRO A 303 27.85 -10.00 9.43
C PRO A 303 26.51 -10.20 10.15
N GLN A 304 26.18 -9.36 11.14
CA GLN A 304 24.92 -9.47 11.89
C GLN A 304 23.75 -9.12 10.97
N MET A 305 23.88 -8.04 10.19
CA MET A 305 22.88 -7.67 9.18
C MET A 305 22.64 -8.79 8.17
N LEU A 306 23.71 -9.47 7.72
CA LEU A 306 23.58 -10.58 6.78
C LEU A 306 22.84 -11.77 7.39
N GLU A 307 23.15 -12.14 8.63
CA GLU A 307 22.47 -13.25 9.33
C GLU A 307 20.97 -13.00 9.43
N ILE A 308 20.57 -11.82 9.92
CA ILE A 308 19.16 -11.45 10.09
C ILE A 308 18.46 -11.32 8.73
N TYR A 309 19.16 -10.80 7.71
CA TYR A 309 18.63 -10.76 6.35
C TYR A 309 18.36 -12.16 5.79
N CYS A 310 19.23 -13.13 6.08
CA CYS A 310 19.03 -14.52 5.67
C CYS A 310 17.81 -15.12 6.37
N ASP A 311 17.69 -14.92 7.69
CA ASP A 311 16.53 -15.34 8.48
C ASP A 311 15.21 -14.74 7.94
N LEU A 312 15.18 -13.41 7.76
CA LEU A 312 14.05 -12.69 7.15
C LEU A 312 13.64 -13.31 5.80
N CYS A 313 14.61 -13.55 4.93
CA CYS A 313 14.36 -14.04 3.58
C CYS A 313 13.89 -15.49 3.51
N ILE A 314 14.38 -16.35 4.40
CA ILE A 314 14.12 -17.79 4.40
C ILE A 314 12.88 -18.12 5.23
N ASN A 315 12.74 -17.53 6.42
CA ASN A 315 11.73 -17.95 7.40
C ASN A 315 10.46 -17.07 7.38
N TYR A 316 10.60 -15.77 7.11
CA TYR A 316 9.47 -14.84 7.11
C TYR A 316 8.94 -14.60 5.69
N LEU A 317 9.76 -14.08 4.78
CA LEU A 317 9.33 -13.79 3.41
C LEU A 317 9.23 -15.08 2.56
N LYS A 318 10.01 -16.12 2.91
CA LYS A 318 10.19 -17.40 2.19
C LYS A 318 10.46 -17.23 0.68
N VAL A 319 11.06 -16.11 0.30
CA VAL A 319 11.41 -15.79 -1.10
C VAL A 319 12.76 -16.40 -1.53
N TYR A 320 13.46 -17.05 -0.60
CA TYR A 320 14.70 -17.79 -0.87
C TYR A 320 14.66 -19.17 -0.20
N GLN A 321 15.09 -20.20 -0.94
CA GLN A 321 15.30 -21.55 -0.39
C GLN A 321 16.71 -21.76 0.18
N ARG A 322 17.63 -20.83 -0.10
CA ARG A 322 19.05 -20.89 0.30
C ARG A 322 19.50 -19.52 0.76
N THR A 323 20.56 -19.48 1.55
CA THR A 323 21.21 -18.26 2.02
C THR A 323 21.44 -17.29 0.85
N PRO A 324 20.82 -16.10 0.85
CA PRO A 324 21.04 -15.10 -0.19
C PRO A 324 22.48 -14.59 -0.16
N ARG A 325 23.03 -14.29 -1.35
CA ARG A 325 24.42 -13.82 -1.51
C ARG A 325 24.58 -12.30 -1.45
N SER A 326 23.48 -11.57 -1.35
CA SER A 326 23.46 -10.10 -1.40
C SER A 326 22.26 -9.57 -0.62
N ILE A 327 22.47 -8.46 0.10
CA ILE A 327 21.41 -7.77 0.82
C ILE A 327 20.76 -6.74 -0.10
N GLN A 328 19.44 -6.84 -0.29
CA GLN A 328 18.69 -5.92 -1.13
C GLN A 328 18.17 -4.73 -0.31
N ILE A 329 18.40 -3.50 -0.80
CA ILE A 329 18.16 -2.26 -0.06
C ILE A 329 16.71 -2.12 0.40
N GLN A 330 15.72 -2.56 -0.40
CA GLN A 330 14.32 -2.44 -0.02
C GLN A 330 13.94 -3.25 1.23
N ARG A 331 14.73 -4.26 1.59
CA ARG A 331 14.48 -5.12 2.76
C ARG A 331 15.25 -4.70 3.99
N ILE A 332 16.21 -3.79 3.86
CA ILE A 332 17.01 -3.29 4.98
C ILE A 332 16.12 -2.76 6.13
N PRO A 333 15.02 -2.01 5.88
CA PRO A 333 14.16 -1.60 6.98
C PRO A 333 13.58 -2.77 7.79
N LEU A 334 13.19 -3.86 7.12
CA LEU A 334 12.67 -5.05 7.81
C LEU A 334 13.75 -5.71 8.65
N VAL A 335 14.98 -5.80 8.15
CA VAL A 335 16.13 -6.35 8.91
C VAL A 335 16.36 -5.56 10.19
N LEU A 336 16.40 -4.23 10.09
CA LEU A 336 16.66 -3.36 11.24
C LEU A 336 15.53 -3.42 12.28
N LEU A 337 14.27 -3.52 11.84
CA LEU A 337 13.14 -3.68 12.75
C LEU A 337 13.09 -5.09 13.38
N LEU A 338 13.44 -6.12 12.61
CA LEU A 338 13.47 -7.50 13.10
C LEU A 338 14.53 -7.68 14.19
N ASP A 339 15.73 -7.09 14.02
CA ASP A 339 16.77 -7.11 15.05
C ASP A 339 16.34 -6.40 16.34
N GLY A 340 15.62 -5.28 16.22
CA GLY A 340 15.12 -4.52 17.37
C GLY A 340 13.96 -5.22 18.09
N GLY A 341 13.09 -5.92 17.36
CA GLY A 341 11.96 -6.69 17.91
C GLY A 341 10.85 -5.85 18.55
N HIS A 342 10.91 -4.52 18.48
CA HIS A 342 9.97 -3.61 19.16
C HIS A 342 8.83 -3.10 18.27
N TYR A 343 9.05 -3.07 16.96
CA TYR A 343 8.13 -2.49 15.98
C TYR A 343 8.00 -3.39 14.75
N THR A 344 6.91 -3.19 14.03
CA THR A 344 6.54 -3.96 12.86
C THR A 344 6.68 -3.14 11.57
N PRO A 345 6.85 -3.80 10.41
CA PRO A 345 6.81 -3.13 9.11
C PRO A 345 5.50 -2.36 8.83
N GLY A 346 4.37 -2.83 9.39
CA GLY A 346 3.07 -2.15 9.28
C GLY A 346 3.05 -0.79 9.96
N GLU A 347 3.57 -0.73 11.20
CA GLU A 347 3.74 0.51 11.97
C GLU A 347 4.75 1.45 11.28
N LEU A 348 5.86 0.93 10.75
CA LEU A 348 6.79 1.75 10.00
C LEU A 348 6.13 2.37 8.76
N ASP A 349 5.34 1.60 8.00
CA ASP A 349 4.61 2.12 6.86
C ASP A 349 3.60 3.21 7.26
N ASP A 350 2.83 3.00 8.33
CA ASP A 350 1.91 4.02 8.86
C ASP A 350 2.63 5.31 9.20
N GLY A 351 3.80 5.22 9.86
CA GLY A 351 4.61 6.37 10.22
C GLY A 351 5.19 7.08 9.00
N LEU A 352 5.67 6.33 8.00
CA LEU A 352 6.18 6.88 6.74
C LEU A 352 5.08 7.63 5.99
N MET A 353 3.87 7.07 5.94
CA MET A 353 2.72 7.69 5.29
C MET A 353 2.25 8.93 6.04
N TYR A 354 2.17 8.87 7.37
CA TYR A 354 1.78 10.00 8.20
C TYR A 354 2.79 11.16 8.05
N ILE A 355 4.09 10.88 8.18
CA ILE A 355 5.14 11.88 8.03
C ILE A 355 5.15 12.46 6.61
N GLY A 356 5.03 11.60 5.59
CA GLY A 356 5.04 12.01 4.19
C GLY A 356 3.87 12.93 3.83
N THR A 357 2.69 12.67 4.40
CA THR A 357 1.45 13.38 4.11
C THR A 357 1.27 14.65 4.94
N HIS A 358 1.81 14.73 6.15
CA HIS A 358 1.56 15.88 7.06
C HIS A 358 2.74 16.83 7.22
N PHE A 359 3.98 16.37 6.97
CA PHE A 359 5.18 17.17 7.26
C PHE A 359 6.14 17.23 6.07
N CYS A 360 6.51 16.08 5.53
CA CYS A 360 7.53 15.95 4.49
C CYS A 360 6.93 16.11 3.10
N PHE A 361 6.30 17.25 2.80
CA PHE A 361 5.61 17.50 1.54
C PHE A 361 6.51 17.42 0.29
N ASN A 362 5.91 17.11 -0.87
CA ASN A 362 6.61 17.00 -2.17
C ASN A 362 6.93 18.35 -2.83
N HIS A 363 7.47 19.30 -2.05
CA HIS A 363 7.90 20.62 -2.51
C HIS A 363 9.05 21.16 -1.65
N ILE A 364 9.50 22.38 -1.93
CA ILE A 364 10.63 23.03 -1.24
C ILE A 364 10.35 23.45 0.20
N LYS A 365 9.08 23.56 0.61
CA LYS A 365 8.66 24.07 1.93
C LYS A 365 8.00 23.02 2.85
N PRO A 366 8.61 21.85 3.13
CA PRO A 366 8.06 20.92 4.13
C PRO A 366 8.08 21.54 5.54
N LEU A 367 7.20 21.05 6.42
CA LEU A 367 7.10 21.49 7.83
C LEU A 367 8.18 20.82 8.68
N CYS A 368 9.46 21.06 8.36
CA CYS A 368 10.54 20.33 8.98
C CYS A 368 10.68 20.57 10.48
N THR A 369 10.40 21.78 10.97
CA THR A 369 10.51 22.12 12.41
C THR A 369 9.50 21.37 13.27
N GLU A 370 8.36 21.01 12.69
CA GLU A 370 7.25 20.30 13.36
C GLU A 370 7.32 18.79 13.12
N CYS A 371 8.17 18.33 12.18
CA CYS A 371 8.29 16.93 11.85
C CYS A 371 8.85 16.13 13.05
N PRO A 372 8.22 15.01 13.45
CA PRO A 372 8.63 14.24 14.63
C PRO A 372 10.08 13.70 14.53
N VAL A 373 10.57 13.49 13.31
CA VAL A 373 11.93 12.98 13.05
C VAL A 373 12.93 14.06 12.62
N HIS A 374 12.62 15.35 12.81
CA HIS A 374 13.49 16.44 12.34
C HIS A 374 14.89 16.40 12.94
N HIS A 375 15.01 15.99 14.20
CA HIS A 375 16.26 15.86 14.93
C HIS A 375 17.14 14.72 14.39
N LEU A 376 16.59 13.78 13.62
CA LEU A 376 17.33 12.70 12.94
C LEU A 376 17.51 12.96 11.44
N CYS A 377 16.78 13.91 10.86
CA CYS A 377 16.74 14.13 9.42
C CYS A 377 18.00 14.84 8.89
N GLN A 378 18.84 14.11 8.14
CA GLN A 378 20.02 14.68 7.46
C GLN A 378 19.65 15.85 6.55
N GLY A 379 18.54 15.72 5.80
CA GLY A 379 18.06 16.77 4.90
C GLY A 379 17.71 18.07 5.62
N TYR A 380 17.28 18.02 6.88
CA TYR A 380 16.97 19.19 7.68
C TYR A 380 18.21 19.78 8.35
N ARG A 381 19.03 18.93 8.96
CA ARG A 381 20.13 19.33 9.85
C ARG A 381 21.43 19.67 9.15
N GLU A 382 21.75 18.92 8.09
CA GLU A 382 23.11 18.90 7.52
C GLU A 382 23.11 19.25 6.04
N ASN A 383 22.18 18.67 5.27
CA ASN A 383 22.19 18.77 3.81
C ASN A 383 20.82 19.13 3.23
N ARG A 384 20.51 20.43 3.21
CA ARG A 384 19.25 20.96 2.66
C ARG A 384 18.99 20.61 1.21
N THR A 385 20.01 20.25 0.44
CA THR A 385 19.85 19.86 -0.97
C THR A 385 19.00 18.60 -1.15
N LEU A 386 18.96 17.70 -0.16
CA LEU A 386 18.08 16.52 -0.17
C LEU A 386 16.60 16.91 -0.21
N ILE A 387 16.25 18.05 0.39
CA ILE A 387 14.89 18.60 0.40
C ILE A 387 14.67 19.46 -0.85
N THR A 388 15.58 20.37 -1.18
CA THR A 388 15.33 21.36 -2.24
C THR A 388 15.40 20.76 -3.63
N ASN A 389 16.26 19.76 -3.87
CA ASN A 389 16.61 19.28 -5.22
C ASN A 389 15.92 17.97 -5.62
N TYR A 390 15.15 17.33 -4.73
CA TYR A 390 14.54 16.03 -4.99
C TYR A 390 13.03 16.01 -4.76
N ARG A 391 12.31 15.42 -5.71
CA ARG A 391 10.85 15.28 -5.73
C ARG A 391 10.48 13.85 -6.08
N THR A 392 9.27 13.44 -5.70
CA THR A 392 8.65 12.18 -6.11
C THR A 392 7.48 12.41 -7.06
#